data_AF-A0A3L7WAN7-F1
#
_entry.id   AF-A0A3L7WAN7-F1
#
_cell.length_a   1.000
_cell.length_b   1.000
_cell.length_c   1.000
_cell.angle_alpha   90.00
_cell.angle_beta   90.00
_cell.angle_gamma   90.00
#
_symmetry.space_group_name_H-M   'P 1'
#
loop_
_entity.id
_entity.type
_entity.pdbx_description
1 polymer ?
#
loop_
_entity_poly.entity_id
_entity_poly.type
_entity_poly.pdbx_seq_one_letter_code
_entity_poly.pdbx_strand_id
1 'polypeptide(L)'
;MIERVRLQQVRSWTAGDIAFTGGPQILWGANGAGKTTVVEALLVTATGRSHRASPLRELVQEGAENGLIGVGVRDDEERADDPLAHSVLTVEIGRTERTRYSLNGTARRSEALGERLKVATFVPEETGLVVGAPAIRRTALDRIAIQWRPGYRAALTRYERSLKQRNKLLKDALESDGAARRAAAAEMAPWTTLLIESGAEVVTARLALLDALAQPLGAAHREVAPEEEPLSVHYLSREKHQPGESAPEAAARLRQSFDETAESEGYQGHTLVGPHRDDLAFHAGGRNLATIASRGQQRSLLLALLLAEIELLTDSAGHPPLLLLDDAFSELDPQRRDHLVERLVALPQAIITTTSLSDLVPRLVKNSTCREIARGANGSEVRNA
;
A
#
# COMPACT_ATOMS: atom_id res chain seq x y z
N MET A 1 14.57 -10.80 -7.58
CA MET A 1 14.52 -9.49 -8.29
C MET A 1 13.45 -9.43 -9.39
N ILE A 2 12.95 -8.25 -9.78
CA ILE A 2 12.14 -8.09 -10.99
C ILE A 2 13.03 -8.00 -12.24
N GLU A 3 12.62 -8.65 -13.32
CA GLU A 3 13.36 -8.64 -14.60
C GLU A 3 12.61 -7.90 -15.69
N ARG A 4 11.28 -7.80 -15.56
CA ARG A 4 10.44 -7.27 -16.63
C ARG A 4 9.10 -6.75 -16.12
N VAL A 5 8.64 -5.65 -16.68
CA VAL A 5 7.25 -5.18 -16.54
C VAL A 5 6.64 -5.00 -17.92
N ARG A 6 5.52 -5.66 -18.17
CA ARG A 6 4.68 -5.52 -19.36
C ARG A 6 3.37 -4.85 -19.00
N LEU A 7 2.98 -3.86 -19.78
CA LEU A 7 1.74 -3.12 -19.62
C LEU A 7 0.97 -3.17 -20.93
N GLN A 8 -0.33 -3.43 -20.89
CA GLN A 8 -1.22 -3.29 -22.04
C GLN A 8 -2.50 -2.61 -21.60
N GLN A 9 -2.86 -1.51 -22.27
CA GLN A 9 -4.05 -0.72 -21.97
C GLN A 9 -4.16 -0.30 -20.48
N VAL A 10 -3.03 0.12 -19.89
CA VAL A 10 -2.94 0.58 -18.49
C VAL A 10 -2.60 2.07 -18.45
N ARG A 11 -3.54 2.89 -18.01
CA ARG A 11 -3.46 4.36 -17.98
C ARG A 11 -3.01 4.93 -19.32
N SER A 12 -1.80 5.47 -19.40
CA SER A 12 -1.23 6.04 -20.63
C SER A 12 -0.47 5.02 -21.49
N TRP A 13 -0.32 3.78 -21.02
CA TRP A 13 0.40 2.71 -21.72
C TRP A 13 -0.54 1.83 -22.54
N THR A 14 -0.57 2.06 -23.85
CA THR A 14 -1.27 1.17 -24.81
C THR A 14 -0.59 -0.20 -24.86
N ALA A 15 0.74 -0.21 -25.01
CA ALA A 15 1.59 -1.38 -24.89
C ALA A 15 2.99 -0.94 -24.43
N GLY A 16 3.55 -1.63 -23.45
CA GLY A 16 4.89 -1.36 -22.94
C GLY A 16 5.56 -2.65 -22.48
N ASP A 17 6.87 -2.75 -22.70
CA ASP A 17 7.71 -3.84 -22.22
C ASP A 17 9.04 -3.23 -21.75
N ILE A 18 9.27 -3.29 -20.44
CA ILE A 18 10.41 -2.67 -19.77
C ILE A 18 11.21 -3.79 -19.11
N ALA A 19 12.46 -3.99 -19.55
CA ALA A 19 13.39 -4.88 -18.88
C ALA A 19 14.06 -4.17 -17.70
N PHE A 20 14.39 -4.89 -16.64
CA PHE A 20 15.10 -4.39 -15.46
C PHE A 20 16.31 -5.27 -15.16
N THR A 21 17.31 -4.68 -14.52
CA THR A 21 18.47 -5.40 -13.97
C THR A 21 18.55 -5.14 -12.47
N GLY A 22 19.51 -5.77 -11.79
CA GLY A 22 19.84 -5.41 -10.42
C GLY A 22 20.34 -3.96 -10.28
N GLY A 23 20.47 -3.52 -9.03
CA GLY A 23 20.83 -2.17 -8.64
C GLY A 23 19.70 -1.15 -8.85
N PRO A 24 19.99 0.15 -8.64
CA PRO A 24 19.02 1.21 -8.86
C PRO A 24 18.69 1.40 -10.35
N GLN A 25 17.40 1.55 -10.64
CA GLN A 25 16.84 1.74 -11.97
C GLN A 25 16.05 3.05 -11.99
N ILE A 26 16.49 4.03 -12.78
CA ILE A 26 15.86 5.35 -12.85
C ILE A 26 14.98 5.43 -14.10
N LEU A 27 13.69 5.68 -13.90
CA LEU A 27 12.73 6.05 -14.93
C LEU A 27 12.57 7.57 -14.90
N TRP A 28 13.00 8.29 -15.92
CA TRP A 28 12.94 9.76 -15.95
C TRP A 28 12.16 10.28 -17.16
N GLY A 29 11.71 11.53 -17.13
CA GLY A 29 10.96 12.16 -18.23
C GLY A 29 9.87 13.11 -17.74
N ALA A 30 9.14 13.75 -18.65
CA ALA A 30 8.15 14.78 -18.30
C ALA A 30 7.00 14.27 -17.40
N ASN A 31 6.32 15.20 -16.72
CA ASN A 31 5.10 14.91 -15.98
C ASN A 31 4.02 14.32 -16.90
N GLY A 32 3.30 13.31 -16.43
CA GLY A 32 2.30 12.60 -17.23
C GLY A 32 2.86 11.66 -18.31
N ALA A 33 4.17 11.45 -18.37
CA ALA A 33 4.79 10.54 -19.34
C ALA A 33 4.49 9.05 -19.06
N GLY A 34 4.07 8.67 -17.85
CA GLY A 34 3.70 7.29 -17.50
C GLY A 34 4.64 6.58 -16.52
N LYS A 35 5.65 7.27 -15.96
CA LYS A 35 6.60 6.73 -14.98
C LYS A 35 5.90 6.13 -13.75
N THR A 36 5.05 6.93 -13.09
CA THR A 36 4.23 6.51 -11.94
C THR A 36 3.36 5.29 -12.24
N THR A 37 2.95 5.08 -13.50
CA THR A 37 2.16 3.88 -13.86
C THR A 37 2.97 2.60 -13.70
N VAL A 38 4.28 2.63 -13.90
CA VAL A 38 5.16 1.47 -13.68
C VAL A 38 5.25 1.14 -12.19
N VAL A 39 5.47 2.16 -11.34
CA VAL A 39 5.46 2.00 -9.87
C VAL A 39 4.11 1.49 -9.38
N GLU A 40 3.02 2.07 -9.88
CA GLU A 40 1.67 1.66 -9.55
C GLU A 40 1.36 0.21 -9.96
N ALA A 41 1.84 -0.22 -11.13
CA ALA A 41 1.67 -1.58 -11.61
C ALA A 41 2.39 -2.60 -10.70
N LEU A 42 3.60 -2.29 -10.25
CA LEU A 42 4.35 -3.10 -9.29
C LEU A 42 3.64 -3.15 -7.94
N LEU A 43 3.14 -2.02 -7.44
CA LEU A 43 2.37 -1.94 -6.20
C LEU A 43 1.07 -2.77 -6.27
N VAL A 44 0.33 -2.68 -7.38
CA VAL A 44 -0.89 -3.47 -7.61
C VAL A 44 -0.57 -4.95 -7.68
N THR A 45 0.55 -5.33 -8.30
CA THR A 45 0.98 -6.73 -8.36
C THR A 45 1.33 -7.27 -6.97
N ALA A 46 2.05 -6.50 -6.17
CA ALA A 46 2.48 -6.89 -4.82
C ALA A 46 1.32 -6.92 -3.81
N THR A 47 0.39 -5.95 -3.89
CA THR A 47 -0.58 -5.70 -2.81
C THR A 47 -2.03 -5.90 -3.22
N GLY A 48 -2.31 -6.00 -4.52
CA GLY A 48 -3.65 -6.01 -5.09
C GLY A 48 -4.41 -4.69 -4.89
N ARG A 49 -3.73 -3.57 -4.63
CA ARG A 49 -4.31 -2.22 -4.47
C ARG A 49 -3.43 -1.19 -5.19
N SER A 50 -4.06 -0.12 -5.64
CA SER A 50 -3.35 1.08 -6.13
C SER A 50 -3.30 2.13 -5.02
N HIS A 51 -2.22 2.91 -4.99
CA HIS A 51 -2.09 4.07 -4.12
C HIS A 51 -2.89 5.28 -4.62
N ARG A 52 -3.27 5.29 -5.91
CA ARG A 52 -3.96 6.41 -6.59
C ARG A 52 -5.41 6.16 -6.94
N ALA A 53 -5.79 4.90 -7.14
CA ALA A 53 -7.07 4.53 -7.70
C ALA A 53 -7.76 3.45 -6.87
N SER A 54 -9.02 3.68 -6.56
CA SER A 54 -9.91 2.72 -5.93
C SER A 54 -11.32 2.99 -6.44
N PRO A 55 -11.87 2.18 -7.36
CA PRO A 55 -11.46 0.81 -7.72
C PRO A 55 -10.37 0.67 -8.82
N LEU A 56 -9.73 -0.51 -8.88
CA LEU A 56 -8.65 -0.81 -9.85
C LEU A 56 -9.04 -0.65 -11.32
N ARG A 57 -10.33 -0.74 -11.68
CA ARG A 57 -10.81 -0.50 -13.05
C ARG A 57 -10.44 0.90 -13.60
N GLU A 58 -10.14 1.86 -12.73
CA GLU A 58 -9.65 3.19 -13.11
C GLU A 58 -8.22 3.17 -13.67
N LEU A 59 -7.49 2.05 -13.53
CA LEU A 59 -6.21 1.85 -14.19
C LEU A 59 -6.38 1.49 -15.67
N VAL A 60 -7.55 1.00 -16.10
CA VAL A 60 -7.77 0.61 -17.50
C VAL A 60 -7.77 1.87 -18.37
N GLN A 61 -6.93 1.89 -19.40
CA GLN A 61 -6.81 2.99 -20.34
C GLN A 61 -8.17 3.36 -20.92
N GLU A 62 -8.45 4.66 -21.03
CA GLU A 62 -9.70 5.18 -21.57
C GLU A 62 -10.00 4.58 -22.95
N GLY A 63 -11.25 4.16 -23.16
CA GLY A 63 -11.68 3.48 -24.38
C GLY A 63 -11.36 1.98 -24.44
N ALA A 64 -10.51 1.44 -23.57
CA ALA A 64 -10.23 0.00 -23.49
C ALA A 64 -11.19 -0.72 -22.54
N GLU A 65 -11.55 -1.97 -22.88
CA GLU A 65 -12.39 -2.82 -22.04
C GLU A 65 -11.59 -3.45 -20.88
N ASN A 66 -10.35 -3.81 -21.14
CA ASN A 66 -9.47 -4.50 -20.19
C ASN A 66 -8.05 -3.92 -20.25
N GLY A 67 -7.32 -4.02 -19.14
CA GLY A 67 -5.89 -3.76 -19.05
C GLY A 67 -5.13 -4.96 -18.47
N LEU A 68 -3.85 -5.08 -18.80
CA LEU A 68 -2.99 -6.16 -18.33
C LEU A 68 -1.68 -5.60 -17.78
N ILE A 69 -1.31 -6.09 -16.60
CA ILE A 69 0.00 -5.91 -15.98
C ILE A 69 0.65 -7.30 -15.91
N GLY A 70 1.84 -7.44 -16.49
CA GLY A 70 2.68 -8.63 -16.34
C GLY A 70 4.01 -8.26 -15.71
N VAL A 71 4.43 -8.98 -14.67
CA VAL A 71 5.71 -8.76 -13.98
C VAL A 71 6.50 -10.06 -13.99
N GLY A 72 7.67 -10.05 -14.61
CA GLY A 72 8.64 -11.14 -14.54
C GLY A 72 9.51 -10.96 -13.29
N VAL A 73 9.56 -11.99 -12.45
CA VAL A 73 10.33 -12.04 -11.21
C VAL A 73 11.27 -13.23 -11.27
N ARG A 74 12.53 -13.02 -10.92
CA ARG A 74 13.50 -14.07 -10.67
C ARG A 74 13.71 -14.24 -9.17
N ASP A 75 13.61 -15.46 -8.69
CA ASP A 75 13.98 -15.84 -7.34
C ASP A 75 15.51 -15.93 -7.26
N ASP A 76 16.12 -15.21 -6.32
CA ASP A 76 17.57 -15.25 -6.16
C ASP A 76 18.00 -16.40 -5.21
N GLU A 77 17.04 -17.12 -4.60
CA GLU A 77 17.28 -18.34 -3.81
C GLU A 77 17.63 -19.57 -4.67
N GLU A 78 17.16 -19.61 -5.91
CA GLU A 78 17.38 -20.74 -6.82
C GLU A 78 18.63 -20.52 -7.67
N ARG A 79 19.34 -21.60 -8.01
CA ARG A 79 20.53 -21.53 -8.89
C ARG A 79 20.15 -20.79 -10.17
N ALA A 80 21.02 -19.91 -10.65
CA ALA A 80 20.79 -19.07 -11.84
C ALA A 80 20.36 -19.84 -13.12
N ASP A 81 20.52 -21.16 -13.14
CA ASP A 81 20.15 -22.06 -14.24
C ASP A 81 18.86 -22.87 -13.98
N ASP A 82 18.14 -22.66 -12.88
CA ASP A 82 16.86 -23.34 -12.60
C ASP A 82 15.70 -22.64 -13.36
N PRO A 83 15.02 -23.32 -14.29
CA PRO A 83 13.86 -22.76 -14.97
C PRO A 83 12.69 -22.40 -14.03
N LEU A 84 12.66 -22.97 -12.82
CA LEU A 84 11.66 -22.65 -11.79
C LEU A 84 11.95 -21.33 -11.08
N ALA A 85 13.15 -20.77 -11.24
CA ALA A 85 13.54 -19.51 -10.62
C ALA A 85 12.76 -18.32 -11.21
N HIS A 86 12.11 -18.50 -12.36
CA HIS A 86 11.37 -17.44 -13.04
C HIS A 86 9.86 -17.59 -12.83
N SER A 87 9.25 -16.54 -12.30
CA SER A 87 7.81 -16.42 -12.13
C SER A 87 7.26 -15.24 -12.94
N VAL A 88 6.13 -15.44 -13.60
CA VAL A 88 5.35 -14.40 -14.25
C VAL A 88 4.08 -14.15 -13.44
N LEU A 89 4.03 -12.98 -12.82
CA LEU A 89 2.87 -12.47 -12.09
C LEU A 89 2.01 -11.67 -13.07
N THR A 90 0.73 -11.99 -13.19
CA THR A 90 -0.17 -11.28 -14.10
C THR A 90 -1.42 -10.77 -13.38
N VAL A 91 -1.76 -9.51 -13.62
CA VAL A 91 -3.01 -8.87 -13.16
C VAL A 91 -3.78 -8.41 -14.39
N GLU A 92 -4.96 -9.01 -14.61
CA GLU A 92 -5.90 -8.61 -15.65
C GLU A 92 -7.03 -7.80 -15.02
N ILE A 93 -7.21 -6.56 -15.47
CA ILE A 93 -8.15 -5.61 -14.90
C ILE A 93 -9.26 -5.37 -15.93
N GLY A 94 -10.48 -5.78 -15.60
CA GLY A 94 -11.66 -5.45 -16.41
C GLY A 94 -12.28 -4.12 -16.00
N ARG A 95 -12.82 -3.39 -16.98
CA ARG A 95 -13.62 -2.18 -16.71
C ARG A 95 -14.95 -2.52 -16.02
N THR A 96 -15.56 -3.62 -16.47
CA THR A 96 -16.81 -4.19 -15.92
C THR A 96 -16.55 -5.51 -15.18
N GLU A 97 -15.61 -6.30 -15.67
CA GLU A 97 -15.29 -7.62 -15.12
C GLU A 97 -14.44 -7.52 -13.85
N ARG A 98 -14.43 -8.61 -13.07
CA ARG A 98 -13.58 -8.73 -11.88
C ARG A 98 -12.11 -8.82 -12.30
N THR A 99 -11.25 -8.16 -11.51
CA THR A 99 -9.80 -8.33 -11.63
C THR A 99 -9.40 -9.78 -11.40
N ARG A 100 -8.60 -10.33 -12.31
CA ARG A 100 -8.04 -11.68 -12.23
C ARG A 100 -6.54 -11.63 -11.99
N TYR A 101 -6.05 -12.58 -11.20
CA TYR A 101 -4.64 -12.71 -10.87
C TYR A 101 -4.17 -14.09 -11.32
N SER A 102 -2.98 -14.18 -11.89
CA SER A 102 -2.35 -15.46 -12.20
C SER A 102 -0.85 -15.46 -11.91
N LEU A 103 -0.35 -16.65 -11.59
CA LEU A 103 1.06 -16.97 -11.40
C LEU A 103 1.41 -18.05 -12.42
N ASN A 104 2.32 -17.75 -13.34
CA ASN A 104 2.71 -18.65 -14.43
C ASN A 104 1.50 -19.16 -15.23
N GLY A 105 0.56 -18.26 -15.53
CA GLY A 105 -0.69 -18.56 -16.25
C GLY A 105 -1.75 -19.31 -15.44
N THR A 106 -1.44 -19.75 -14.23
CA THR A 106 -2.40 -20.43 -13.34
C THR A 106 -3.15 -19.40 -12.51
N ALA A 107 -4.49 -19.44 -12.53
CA ALA A 107 -5.33 -18.53 -11.74
C ALA A 107 -5.03 -18.66 -10.23
N ARG A 108 -4.82 -17.52 -9.57
CA ARG A 108 -4.54 -17.40 -8.14
C ARG A 108 -5.33 -16.25 -7.53
N ARG A 109 -5.26 -16.13 -6.21
CA ARG A 109 -5.69 -14.91 -5.51
C ARG A 109 -4.53 -13.90 -5.52
N SER A 110 -4.83 -12.63 -5.28
CA SER A 110 -3.84 -11.54 -5.22
C SER A 110 -2.69 -11.83 -4.23
N GLU A 111 -2.99 -12.52 -3.13
CA GLU A 111 -2.06 -12.84 -2.05
C GLU A 111 -0.87 -13.68 -2.54
N ALA A 112 -1.12 -14.62 -3.47
CA ALA A 112 -0.07 -15.46 -4.04
C ALA A 112 0.93 -14.66 -4.90
N LEU A 113 0.54 -13.50 -5.41
CA LEU A 113 1.46 -12.60 -6.12
C LEU A 113 2.30 -11.80 -5.11
N GLY A 114 1.71 -11.35 -4.01
CA GLY A 114 2.41 -10.67 -2.92
C GLY A 114 3.42 -11.54 -2.17
N GLU A 115 3.20 -12.87 -2.13
CA GLU A 115 4.18 -13.85 -1.67
C GLU A 115 5.44 -13.90 -2.55
N ARG A 116 5.32 -13.53 -3.84
CA ARG A 116 6.43 -13.53 -4.82
C ARG A 116 7.05 -12.15 -5.03
N LEU A 117 6.33 -11.09 -4.70
CA LEU A 117 6.80 -9.71 -4.86
C LEU A 117 6.37 -8.88 -3.66
N LYS A 118 7.33 -8.58 -2.78
CA LYS A 118 7.20 -7.57 -1.74
C LYS A 118 7.81 -6.26 -2.23
N VAL A 119 7.18 -5.15 -1.83
CA VAL A 119 7.60 -3.79 -2.16
C VAL A 119 7.58 -2.91 -0.93
N ALA A 120 8.60 -2.07 -0.78
CA ALA A 120 8.58 -0.91 0.11
C ALA A 120 8.45 0.34 -0.76
N THR A 121 7.61 1.29 -0.38
CA THR A 121 7.26 2.39 -1.30
C THR A 121 7.33 3.76 -0.64
N PHE A 122 7.83 4.74 -1.37
CA PHE A 122 7.59 6.15 -1.12
C PHE A 122 6.78 6.71 -2.29
N VAL A 123 5.56 7.16 -2.03
CA VAL A 123 4.70 7.79 -3.04
C VAL A 123 4.22 9.17 -2.59
N PRO A 124 3.92 10.12 -3.50
CA PRO A 124 3.59 11.50 -3.13
C PRO A 124 2.40 11.63 -2.17
N GLU A 125 1.42 10.73 -2.24
CA GLU A 125 0.24 10.71 -1.37
C GLU A 125 0.60 10.51 0.11
N GLU A 126 1.74 9.89 0.40
CA GLU A 126 2.21 9.64 1.76
C GLU A 126 2.75 10.89 2.44
N THR A 127 3.00 11.99 1.71
CA THR A 127 3.30 13.28 2.33
C THR A 127 2.23 13.72 3.34
N GLY A 128 1.00 13.24 3.16
CA GLY A 128 -0.11 13.43 4.09
C GLY A 128 -0.14 12.48 5.30
N LEU A 129 0.86 11.62 5.54
CA LEU A 129 0.82 10.69 6.68
C LEU A 129 0.74 11.43 8.01
N VAL A 130 1.47 12.52 8.19
CA VAL A 130 1.51 13.25 9.47
C VAL A 130 0.33 14.19 9.65
N VAL A 131 0.04 15.01 8.64
CA VAL A 131 -0.94 16.12 8.74
C VAL A 131 -2.20 15.90 7.90
N GLY A 132 -2.25 14.86 7.09
CA GLY A 132 -3.36 14.56 6.20
C GLY A 132 -4.46 13.73 6.85
N ALA A 133 -5.40 13.29 6.01
CA ALA A 133 -6.59 12.56 6.44
C ALA A 133 -6.25 11.16 6.99
N PRO A 134 -7.05 10.63 7.95
CA PRO A 134 -6.90 9.27 8.48
C PRO A 134 -6.84 8.16 7.41
N ALA A 135 -7.52 8.38 6.28
CA ALA A 135 -7.54 7.43 5.17
C ALA A 135 -6.14 7.17 4.58
N ILE A 136 -5.25 8.18 4.58
CA ILE A 136 -3.87 8.04 4.09
C ILE A 136 -3.09 7.09 5.00
N ARG A 137 -3.17 7.31 6.32
CA ARG A 137 -2.53 6.46 7.34
C ARG A 137 -3.06 5.03 7.33
N ARG A 138 -4.38 4.84 7.24
CA ARG A 138 -4.98 3.51 7.09
C ARG A 138 -4.52 2.81 5.81
N THR A 139 -4.46 3.53 4.69
CA THR A 139 -4.02 2.94 3.41
C THR A 139 -2.57 2.48 3.47
N ALA A 140 -1.68 3.29 4.05
CA ALA A 140 -0.28 2.90 4.25
C ALA A 140 -0.14 1.71 5.20
N LEU A 141 -0.85 1.73 6.34
CA LEU A 141 -0.84 0.63 7.29
C LEU A 141 -1.36 -0.68 6.68
N ASP A 142 -2.47 -0.61 5.95
CA ASP A 142 -3.07 -1.77 5.28
C ASP A 142 -2.16 -2.29 4.17
N ARG A 143 -1.44 -1.41 3.44
CA ARG A 143 -0.44 -1.81 2.45
C ARG A 143 0.66 -2.65 3.09
N ILE A 144 1.24 -2.18 4.19
CA ILE A 144 2.31 -2.89 4.90
C ILE A 144 1.77 -4.21 5.48
N ALA A 145 0.59 -4.19 6.10
CA ALA A 145 -0.03 -5.36 6.72
C ALA A 145 -0.36 -6.48 5.70
N ILE A 146 -0.79 -6.12 4.48
CA ILE A 146 -1.04 -7.08 3.39
C ILE A 146 0.21 -7.90 3.06
N GLN A 147 1.39 -7.27 3.11
CA GLN A 147 2.66 -7.91 2.74
C GLN A 147 3.33 -8.62 3.91
N TRP A 148 3.12 -8.11 5.13
CA TRP A 148 3.75 -8.63 6.34
C TRP A 148 2.99 -9.80 6.99
N ARG A 149 1.65 -9.74 7.02
CA ARG A 149 0.83 -10.72 7.76
C ARG A 149 -0.01 -11.59 6.82
N PRO A 150 0.26 -12.91 6.72
CA PRO A 150 -0.60 -13.82 6.00
C PRO A 150 -2.05 -13.76 6.49
N GLY A 151 -3.00 -13.81 5.56
CA GLY A 151 -4.44 -13.75 5.86
C GLY A 151 -5.02 -12.35 6.08
N TYR A 152 -4.19 -11.32 6.29
CA TYR A 152 -4.67 -9.94 6.50
C TYR A 152 -5.53 -9.45 5.33
N ARG A 153 -5.08 -9.69 4.09
CA ARG A 153 -5.84 -9.31 2.89
C ARG A 153 -7.22 -9.97 2.83
N ALA A 154 -7.32 -11.23 3.21
CA ALA A 154 -8.58 -11.96 3.23
C ALA A 154 -9.51 -11.42 4.32
N ALA A 155 -8.99 -11.11 5.51
CA ALA A 155 -9.73 -10.46 6.59
C ALA A 155 -10.25 -9.08 6.16
N LEU A 156 -9.39 -8.23 5.61
CA LEU A 156 -9.74 -6.90 5.13
C LEU A 156 -10.80 -6.95 4.01
N THR A 157 -10.67 -7.88 3.05
CA THR A 157 -11.66 -8.07 1.98
C THR A 157 -13.02 -8.51 2.53
N ARG A 158 -13.03 -9.43 3.51
CA ARG A 158 -14.27 -9.86 4.20
C ARG A 158 -14.90 -8.70 4.97
N TYR A 159 -14.08 -7.88 5.63
CA TYR A 159 -14.50 -6.69 6.35
C TYR A 159 -15.15 -5.65 5.42
N GLU A 160 -14.45 -5.24 4.36
CA GLU A 160 -14.94 -4.26 3.38
C GLU A 160 -16.25 -4.72 2.72
N ARG A 161 -16.36 -6.02 2.38
CA ARG A 161 -17.59 -6.59 1.83
C ARG A 161 -18.74 -6.53 2.83
N SER A 162 -18.50 -6.95 4.08
CA SER A 162 -19.52 -6.96 5.12
C SER A 162 -19.98 -5.54 5.46
N LEU A 163 -19.05 -4.59 5.50
CA LEU A 163 -19.32 -3.17 5.73
C LEU A 163 -20.22 -2.60 4.63
N LYS A 164 -19.90 -2.89 3.36
CA LYS A 164 -20.68 -2.44 2.21
C LYS A 164 -22.12 -2.99 2.25
N GLN A 165 -22.29 -4.29 2.54
CA GLN A 165 -23.61 -4.90 2.62
C GLN A 165 -24.42 -4.35 3.80
N ARG A 166 -23.79 -4.22 4.97
CA ARG A 166 -24.41 -3.63 6.16
C ARG A 166 -24.85 -2.18 5.92
N ASN A 167 -23.99 -1.34 5.35
CA ASN A 167 -24.34 0.05 5.04
C ASN A 167 -25.49 0.16 4.02
N LYS A 168 -25.54 -0.76 3.04
CA LYS A 168 -26.68 -0.84 2.13
C LYS A 168 -27.97 -1.16 2.91
N LEU A 169 -27.95 -2.18 3.77
CA LEU A 169 -29.13 -2.58 4.56
C LEU A 169 -29.57 -1.50 5.57
N LEU A 170 -28.63 -0.73 6.13
CA LEU A 170 -28.95 0.41 6.98
C LEU A 170 -29.72 1.48 6.21
N LYS A 171 -29.27 1.79 4.99
CA LYS A 171 -29.96 2.72 4.10
C LYS A 171 -31.33 2.20 3.67
N ASP A 172 -31.41 0.93 3.25
CA ASP A 172 -32.67 0.30 2.86
C ASP A 172 -33.68 0.29 4.03
N ALA A 173 -33.23 0.07 5.26
CA ALA A 173 -34.05 0.12 6.47
C ALA A 173 -34.57 1.53 6.82
N LEU A 174 -33.78 2.56 6.51
CA LEU A 174 -34.15 3.97 6.68
C LEU A 174 -35.25 4.38 5.68
N GLU A 175 -35.17 3.87 4.45
CA GLU A 175 -36.13 4.13 3.36
C GLU A 175 -37.40 3.26 3.44
N SER A 176 -37.44 2.29 4.37
CA SER A 176 -38.52 1.30 4.51
C SER A 176 -39.29 1.44 5.82
N ASP A 177 -40.54 0.97 5.87
CA ASP A 177 -41.38 0.92 7.07
C ASP A 177 -41.93 -0.48 7.39
N GLY A 178 -42.42 -0.64 8.62
CA GLY A 178 -43.17 -1.83 9.05
C GLY A 178 -42.42 -3.15 8.85
N ALA A 179 -43.00 -4.05 8.05
CA ALA A 179 -42.43 -5.38 7.80
C ALA A 179 -41.13 -5.34 6.99
N ALA A 180 -40.99 -4.41 6.05
CA ALA A 180 -39.79 -4.28 5.23
C ALA A 180 -38.58 -3.83 6.06
N ARG A 181 -38.76 -2.87 6.96
CA ARG A 181 -37.71 -2.46 7.92
C ARG A 181 -37.25 -3.62 8.80
N ARG A 182 -38.19 -4.44 9.31
CA ARG A 182 -37.85 -5.63 10.12
C ARG A 182 -37.08 -6.68 9.32
N ALA A 183 -37.44 -6.89 8.05
CA ALA A 183 -36.72 -7.82 7.17
C ALA A 183 -35.27 -7.35 6.91
N ALA A 184 -35.06 -6.06 6.61
CA ALA A 184 -33.73 -5.49 6.44
C ALA A 184 -32.87 -5.63 7.70
N ALA A 185 -33.44 -5.39 8.88
CA ALA A 185 -32.75 -5.58 10.16
C ALA A 185 -32.35 -7.05 10.41
N ALA A 186 -33.24 -8.00 10.09
CA ALA A 186 -32.94 -9.43 10.20
C ALA A 186 -31.81 -9.87 9.25
N GLU A 187 -31.82 -9.36 8.01
CA GLU A 187 -30.74 -9.61 7.04
C GLU A 187 -29.41 -8.98 7.45
N MET A 188 -29.44 -7.87 8.20
CA MET A 188 -28.26 -7.15 8.66
C MET A 188 -27.48 -7.89 9.75
N ALA A 189 -28.16 -8.67 10.59
CA ALA A 189 -27.54 -9.38 11.71
C ALA A 189 -26.34 -10.28 11.32
N PRO A 190 -26.43 -11.19 10.33
CA PRO A 190 -25.27 -12.01 9.91
C PRO A 190 -24.12 -11.16 9.35
N TRP A 191 -24.41 -10.06 8.65
CA TRP A 191 -23.38 -9.14 8.17
C TRP A 191 -22.68 -8.41 9.32
N THR A 192 -23.41 -8.02 10.37
CA THR A 192 -22.83 -7.42 11.58
C THR A 192 -21.90 -8.40 12.28
N THR A 193 -22.28 -9.68 12.42
CA THR A 193 -21.39 -10.71 13.00
C THR A 193 -20.10 -10.87 12.20
N LEU A 194 -20.21 -11.04 10.87
CA LEU A 194 -19.03 -11.16 10.00
C LEU A 194 -18.16 -9.90 10.03
N LEU A 195 -18.78 -8.71 10.13
CA LEU A 195 -18.10 -7.43 10.22
C LEU A 195 -17.30 -7.31 11.53
N ILE A 196 -17.87 -7.75 12.65
CA ILE A 196 -17.19 -7.77 13.96
C ILE A 196 -16.00 -8.74 13.91
N GLU A 197 -16.21 -9.96 13.44
CA GLU A 197 -15.16 -11.00 13.40
C GLU A 197 -13.99 -10.58 12.50
N SER A 198 -14.29 -10.18 11.26
CA SER A 198 -13.26 -9.70 10.34
C SER A 198 -12.63 -8.37 10.79
N GLY A 199 -13.40 -7.51 11.48
CA GLY A 199 -12.89 -6.27 12.04
C GLY A 199 -11.87 -6.52 13.15
N ALA A 200 -12.13 -7.50 14.01
CA ALA A 200 -11.20 -7.91 15.07
C ALA A 200 -9.89 -8.46 14.49
N GLU A 201 -9.95 -9.28 13.43
CA GLU A 201 -8.75 -9.75 12.72
C GLU A 201 -7.94 -8.58 12.13
N VAL A 202 -8.61 -7.58 11.54
CA VAL A 202 -7.95 -6.38 10.99
C VAL A 202 -7.27 -5.56 12.09
N VAL A 203 -7.98 -5.29 13.19
CA VAL A 203 -7.45 -4.50 14.32
C VAL A 203 -6.25 -5.18 14.95
N THR A 204 -6.36 -6.47 15.29
CA THR A 204 -5.28 -7.21 15.95
C THR A 204 -4.04 -7.34 15.08
N ALA A 205 -4.20 -7.54 13.77
CA ALA A 205 -3.09 -7.52 12.83
C ALA A 205 -2.44 -6.13 12.71
N ARG A 206 -3.23 -5.05 12.73
CA ARG A 206 -2.70 -3.67 12.72
C ARG A 206 -1.91 -3.36 14.00
N LEU A 207 -2.40 -3.75 15.16
CA LEU A 207 -1.69 -3.59 16.43
C LEU A 207 -0.39 -4.39 16.45
N ALA A 208 -0.43 -5.64 16.01
CA ALA A 208 0.77 -6.48 15.91
C ALA A 208 1.80 -5.89 14.91
N LEU A 209 1.33 -5.30 13.81
CA LEU A 209 2.20 -4.60 12.87
C LEU A 209 2.85 -3.37 13.51
N LEU A 210 2.10 -2.55 14.25
CA LEU A 210 2.67 -1.37 14.92
C LEU A 210 3.71 -1.76 15.97
N ASP A 211 3.48 -2.85 16.70
CA ASP A 211 4.46 -3.41 17.64
C ASP A 211 5.73 -3.86 16.90
N ALA A 212 5.58 -4.63 15.82
CA ALA A 212 6.70 -5.08 14.99
C ALA A 212 7.47 -3.92 14.31
N LEU A 213 6.79 -2.83 13.97
CA LEU A 213 7.40 -1.62 13.39
C LEU A 213 8.11 -0.74 14.41
N ALA A 214 7.79 -0.85 15.71
CA ALA A 214 8.23 0.12 16.71
C ALA A 214 9.76 0.25 16.78
N GLN A 215 10.48 -0.87 16.79
CA GLN A 215 11.94 -0.86 16.86
C GLN A 215 12.60 -0.42 15.54
N PRO A 216 12.26 -0.99 14.36
CA PRO A 216 12.81 -0.55 13.08
C PRO A 216 12.55 0.94 12.81
N LEU A 217 11.32 1.41 13.10
CA LEU A 217 10.94 2.81 12.91
C LEU A 217 11.72 3.74 13.84
N GLY A 218 11.87 3.38 15.12
CA GLY A 218 12.66 4.16 16.07
C GLY A 218 14.15 4.20 15.71
N ALA A 219 14.72 3.11 15.19
CA ALA A 219 16.09 3.06 14.72
C ALA A 219 16.30 3.95 13.50
N ALA A 220 15.45 3.80 12.47
CA ALA A 220 15.52 4.59 11.25
C ALA A 220 15.27 6.09 11.48
N HIS A 221 14.37 6.45 12.41
CA HIS A 221 14.12 7.85 12.75
C HIS A 221 15.35 8.51 13.40
N ARG A 222 16.01 7.83 14.35
CA ARG A 222 17.27 8.30 14.94
C ARG A 222 18.41 8.41 13.92
N GLU A 223 18.46 7.50 12.95
CA GLU A 223 19.44 7.49 11.88
C GLU A 223 19.27 8.72 10.96
N VAL A 224 18.04 9.00 10.54
CA VAL A 224 17.71 10.07 9.59
C VAL A 224 17.65 11.45 10.25
N ALA A 225 17.27 11.52 11.53
CA ALA A 225 17.04 12.75 12.26
C ALA A 225 17.51 12.66 13.72
N PRO A 226 18.84 12.58 13.96
CA PRO A 226 19.41 12.34 15.29
C PRO A 226 19.11 13.43 16.32
N GLU A 227 18.82 14.65 15.86
CA GLU A 227 18.47 15.81 16.71
C GLU A 227 16.97 15.88 17.05
N GLU A 228 16.13 15.02 16.46
CA GLU A 228 14.70 14.98 16.75
C GLU A 228 14.41 14.08 17.97
N GLU A 229 13.38 14.45 18.74
CA GLU A 229 12.90 13.64 19.85
C GLU A 229 12.40 12.26 19.39
N PRO A 230 12.50 11.22 20.24
CA PRO A 230 12.08 9.87 19.88
C PRO A 230 10.63 9.79 19.38
N LEU A 231 10.45 9.09 18.26
CA LEU A 231 9.16 8.85 17.62
C LEU A 231 8.39 7.71 18.29
N SER A 232 7.08 7.90 18.50
CA SER A 232 6.13 6.83 18.84
C SER A 232 4.89 6.90 17.95
N VAL A 233 4.25 5.74 17.75
CA VAL A 233 3.03 5.59 16.92
C VAL A 233 1.91 5.03 17.76
N HIS A 234 0.76 5.70 17.76
CA HIS A 234 -0.37 5.36 18.60
C HIS A 234 -1.56 4.98 17.72
N TYR A 235 -2.18 3.83 17.99
CA TYR A 235 -3.42 3.40 17.35
C TYR A 235 -4.61 4.10 18.01
N LEU A 236 -5.36 4.88 17.24
CA LEU A 236 -6.54 5.61 17.71
C LEU A 236 -7.80 4.87 17.27
N SER A 237 -8.53 4.32 18.23
CA SER A 237 -9.82 3.66 18.02
C SER A 237 -10.83 4.14 19.06
N ARG A 238 -12.12 4.12 18.72
CA ARG A 238 -13.20 4.44 19.67
C ARG A 238 -13.28 3.36 20.76
N GLU A 239 -13.05 2.12 20.34
CA GLU A 239 -13.11 0.88 21.10
C GLU A 239 -11.96 0.76 22.11
N LYS A 240 -10.93 1.62 21.99
CA LYS A 240 -9.73 1.66 22.83
C LYS A 240 -9.03 0.31 22.90
N HIS A 241 -8.83 -0.30 21.74
CA HIS A 241 -8.08 -1.52 21.58
C HIS A 241 -6.68 -1.41 22.18
N GLN A 242 -6.19 -2.52 22.75
CA GLN A 242 -4.93 -2.55 23.49
C GLN A 242 -3.85 -3.33 22.72
N PRO A 243 -2.57 -2.93 22.80
CA PRO A 243 -1.47 -3.75 22.27
C PRO A 243 -1.51 -5.17 22.83
N GLY A 244 -1.26 -6.17 21.98
CA GLY A 244 -1.28 -7.59 22.36
C GLY A 244 -2.69 -8.20 22.53
N GLU A 245 -3.75 -7.44 22.29
CA GLU A 245 -5.13 -7.93 22.37
C GLU A 245 -5.40 -9.08 21.37
N SER A 246 -6.13 -10.10 21.81
CA SER A 246 -6.54 -11.23 20.98
C SER A 246 -7.78 -10.91 20.13
N ALA A 247 -7.99 -11.66 19.04
CA ALA A 247 -9.15 -11.43 18.17
C ALA A 247 -10.51 -11.56 18.92
N PRO A 248 -10.72 -12.53 19.84
CA PRO A 248 -11.94 -12.58 20.64
C PRO A 248 -12.17 -11.35 21.53
N GLU A 249 -11.11 -10.81 22.14
CA GLU A 249 -11.20 -9.60 22.98
C GLU A 249 -11.55 -8.37 22.14
N ALA A 250 -10.86 -8.20 20.99
CA ALA A 250 -11.17 -7.13 20.05
C ALA A 250 -12.61 -7.25 19.51
N ALA A 251 -13.08 -8.47 19.21
CA ALA A 251 -14.45 -8.72 18.78
C ALA A 251 -15.49 -8.37 19.87
N ALA A 252 -15.18 -8.63 21.14
CA ALA A 252 -16.05 -8.26 22.26
C ALA A 252 -16.19 -6.72 22.39
N ARG A 253 -15.09 -5.97 22.26
CA ARG A 253 -15.11 -4.50 22.26
C ARG A 253 -15.89 -3.91 21.08
N LEU A 254 -15.67 -4.46 19.90
CA LEU A 254 -16.41 -4.07 18.70
C LEU A 254 -17.91 -4.32 18.90
N ARG A 255 -18.29 -5.51 19.40
CA ARG A 255 -19.69 -5.86 19.67
C ARG A 255 -20.35 -4.88 20.63
N GLN A 256 -19.69 -4.57 21.74
CA GLN A 256 -20.17 -3.56 22.68
C GLN A 256 -20.40 -2.21 21.98
N SER A 257 -19.45 -1.77 21.15
CA SER A 257 -19.56 -0.49 20.44
C SER A 257 -20.66 -0.50 19.38
N PHE A 258 -20.90 -1.63 18.72
CA PHE A 258 -22.04 -1.80 17.80
C PHE A 258 -23.37 -1.71 18.55
N ASP A 259 -23.50 -2.33 19.72
CA ASP A 259 -24.72 -2.26 20.53
C ASP A 259 -24.98 -0.82 21.00
N GLU A 260 -23.94 -0.11 21.45
CA GLU A 260 -24.02 1.30 21.88
C GLU A 260 -24.38 2.27 20.74
N THR A 261 -24.03 1.94 19.49
CA THR A 261 -24.24 2.84 18.34
C THR A 261 -25.39 2.44 17.43
N ALA A 262 -26.05 1.29 17.68
CA ALA A 262 -27.09 0.74 16.82
C ALA A 262 -28.20 1.73 16.46
N GLU A 263 -28.70 2.50 17.43
CA GLU A 263 -29.74 3.51 17.20
C GLU A 263 -29.21 4.66 16.32
N SER A 264 -28.01 5.17 16.61
CA SER A 264 -27.38 6.24 15.84
C SER A 264 -27.08 5.82 14.40
N GLU A 265 -26.60 4.60 14.20
CA GLU A 265 -26.34 4.03 12.88
C GLU A 265 -27.64 3.84 12.08
N GLY A 266 -28.72 3.43 12.76
CA GLY A 266 -30.06 3.33 12.17
C GLY A 266 -30.56 4.68 11.64
N TYR A 267 -30.40 5.76 12.40
CA TYR A 267 -30.77 7.11 11.93
C TYR A 267 -29.84 7.67 10.85
N GLN A 268 -28.54 7.38 10.93
CA GLN A 268 -27.55 7.92 9.99
C GLN A 268 -27.39 7.09 8.71
N GLY A 269 -27.98 5.88 8.65
CA GLY A 269 -27.95 5.01 7.49
C GLY A 269 -26.56 4.43 7.15
N HIS A 270 -25.61 4.46 8.09
CA HIS A 270 -24.26 3.95 7.86
C HIS A 270 -23.53 3.57 9.17
N THR A 271 -22.52 2.71 9.05
CA THR A 271 -21.74 2.19 10.19
C THR A 271 -20.80 3.26 10.76
N LEU A 272 -20.74 3.36 12.09
CA LEU A 272 -20.01 4.38 12.86
C LEU A 272 -18.82 3.83 13.64
N VAL A 273 -18.66 2.51 13.73
CA VAL A 273 -17.67 1.84 14.59
C VAL A 273 -16.82 0.80 13.82
N GLY A 274 -15.61 0.54 14.31
CA GLY A 274 -14.66 -0.43 13.76
C GLY A 274 -13.56 0.14 12.85
N PRO A 275 -12.66 -0.73 12.32
CA PRO A 275 -11.36 -0.33 11.79
C PRO A 275 -11.36 0.60 10.56
N HIS A 276 -12.49 0.80 9.88
CA HIS A 276 -12.61 1.83 8.84
C HIS A 276 -12.67 3.26 9.40
N ARG A 277 -12.91 3.42 10.70
CA ARG A 277 -12.97 4.71 11.41
C ARG A 277 -11.71 5.00 12.22
N ASP A 278 -10.92 3.98 12.53
CA ASP A 278 -9.68 4.11 13.30
C ASP A 278 -8.62 4.96 12.59
N ASP A 279 -7.63 5.42 13.34
CA ASP A 279 -6.56 6.29 12.87
C ASP A 279 -5.20 5.97 13.52
N LEU A 280 -4.12 6.56 13.02
CA LEU A 280 -2.81 6.57 13.66
C LEU A 280 -2.42 7.98 14.06
N ALA A 281 -1.74 8.12 15.19
CA ALA A 281 -1.11 9.37 15.58
C ALA A 281 0.38 9.18 15.87
N PHE A 282 1.19 10.01 15.22
CA PHE A 282 2.62 10.06 15.42
C PHE A 282 2.96 11.08 16.50
N HIS A 283 3.82 10.72 17.45
CA HIS A 283 4.27 11.61 18.51
C HIS A 283 5.79 11.68 18.54
N ALA A 284 6.34 12.85 18.83
CA ALA A 284 7.76 13.02 19.12
C ALA A 284 7.91 13.76 20.46
N GLY A 285 8.66 13.18 21.41
CA GLY A 285 8.81 13.74 22.75
C GLY A 285 7.45 13.90 23.46
N GLY A 286 6.54 12.95 23.25
CA GLY A 286 5.18 12.96 23.83
C GLY A 286 4.19 13.94 23.19
N ARG A 287 4.57 14.67 22.13
CA ARG A 287 3.69 15.65 21.46
C ARG A 287 3.22 15.14 20.11
N ASN A 288 1.93 15.32 19.81
CA ASN A 288 1.33 14.90 18.55
C ASN A 288 1.89 15.71 17.37
N LEU A 289 2.53 15.03 16.42
CA LEU A 289 3.17 15.65 15.26
C LEU A 289 2.17 16.28 14.28
N ALA A 290 0.92 15.85 14.24
CA ALA A 290 -0.09 16.43 13.36
C ALA A 290 -0.33 17.93 13.62
N THR A 291 -0.07 18.42 14.84
CA THR A 291 -0.30 19.83 15.21
C THR A 291 0.94 20.70 15.18
N ILE A 292 2.14 20.13 15.29
CA ILE A 292 3.39 20.88 15.49
C ILE A 292 4.50 20.55 14.49
N ALA A 293 4.37 19.50 13.67
CA ALA A 293 5.47 19.03 12.85
C ALA A 293 5.85 20.04 11.75
N SER A 294 7.12 20.44 11.75
CA SER A 294 7.73 21.13 10.63
C SER A 294 7.76 20.25 9.37
N ARG A 295 7.90 20.84 8.19
CA ARG A 295 8.06 20.07 6.93
C ARG A 295 9.26 19.11 6.98
N GLY A 296 10.34 19.51 7.64
CA GLY A 296 11.53 18.66 7.83
C GLY A 296 11.20 17.40 8.64
N GLN A 297 10.49 17.54 9.76
CA GLN A 297 10.07 16.41 10.60
C GLN A 297 9.11 15.45 9.87
N GLN A 298 8.21 15.99 9.06
CA GLN A 298 7.34 15.16 8.22
C GLN A 298 8.15 14.30 7.25
N ARG A 299 9.18 14.89 6.61
CA ARG A 299 10.10 14.17 5.71
C ARG A 299 10.97 13.16 6.42
N SER A 300 11.47 13.48 7.63
CA SER A 300 12.19 12.54 8.50
C SER A 300 11.34 11.31 8.78
N LEU A 301 10.08 11.51 9.14
CA LEU A 301 9.15 10.43 9.47
C LEU A 301 8.86 9.55 8.25
N LEU A 302 8.65 10.14 7.08
CA LEU A 302 8.41 9.39 5.84
C LEU A 302 9.61 8.53 5.47
N LEU A 303 10.81 9.10 5.53
CA LEU A 303 12.04 8.36 5.25
C LEU A 303 12.28 7.27 6.31
N ALA A 304 12.05 7.56 7.59
CA ALA A 304 12.16 6.57 8.65
C ALA A 304 11.17 5.40 8.46
N LEU A 305 9.93 5.69 8.09
CA LEU A 305 8.92 4.67 7.81
C LEU A 305 9.30 3.81 6.60
N LEU A 306 9.83 4.41 5.54
CA LEU A 306 10.32 3.69 4.37
C LEU A 306 11.44 2.71 4.74
N LEU A 307 12.43 3.17 5.52
CA LEU A 307 13.55 2.32 5.97
C LEU A 307 13.07 1.20 6.91
N ALA A 308 12.12 1.50 7.79
CA ALA A 308 11.48 0.52 8.65
C ALA A 308 10.65 -0.51 7.86
N GLU A 309 9.95 -0.08 6.80
CA GLU A 309 9.21 -0.98 5.90
C GLU A 309 10.16 -1.93 5.17
N ILE A 310 11.33 -1.46 4.73
CA ILE A 310 12.38 -2.31 4.14
C ILE A 310 12.84 -3.37 5.14
N GLU A 311 13.20 -2.96 6.36
CA GLU A 311 13.66 -3.89 7.40
C GLU A 311 12.59 -4.91 7.78
N LEU A 312 11.35 -4.46 8.00
CA LEU A 312 10.23 -5.32 8.37
C LEU A 312 9.89 -6.36 7.29
N LEU A 313 9.95 -5.97 6.02
CA LEU A 313 9.56 -6.84 4.90
C LEU A 313 10.70 -7.71 4.39
N THR A 314 11.93 -7.49 4.87
CA THR A 314 13.09 -8.36 4.59
C THR A 314 12.76 -9.77 5.07
N ASP A 315 12.94 -10.76 4.19
CA ASP A 315 12.58 -12.15 4.50
C ASP A 315 13.58 -12.82 5.47
N SER A 316 13.29 -14.06 5.85
CA SER A 316 14.14 -14.84 6.76
C SER A 316 15.52 -15.18 6.19
N ALA A 317 15.70 -15.11 4.88
CA ALA A 317 16.98 -15.30 4.20
C ALA A 317 17.76 -13.98 4.05
N GLY A 318 17.17 -12.85 4.45
CA GLY A 318 17.80 -11.54 4.40
C GLY A 318 17.57 -10.81 3.08
N HIS A 319 16.67 -11.26 2.22
CA HIS A 319 16.35 -10.56 0.97
C HIS A 319 15.39 -9.39 1.25
N PRO A 320 15.79 -8.14 0.95
CA PRO A 320 14.93 -6.99 1.14
C PRO A 320 13.82 -6.94 0.06
N PRO A 321 12.70 -6.25 0.33
CA PRO A 321 11.68 -6.00 -0.68
C PRO A 321 12.23 -5.12 -1.82
N LEU A 322 11.53 -5.12 -2.97
CA LEU A 322 11.80 -4.15 -4.03
C LEU A 322 11.45 -2.73 -3.55
N LEU A 323 12.40 -1.80 -3.62
CA LEU A 323 12.14 -0.41 -3.26
C LEU A 323 11.55 0.36 -4.44
N LEU A 324 10.42 1.01 -4.25
CA LEU A 324 9.76 1.87 -5.24
C LEU A 324 9.73 3.32 -4.73
N LEU A 325 10.40 4.23 -5.45
CA LEU A 325 10.42 5.66 -5.12
C LEU A 325 9.75 6.44 -6.25
N ASP A 326 8.53 6.91 -6.03
CA ASP A 326 7.83 7.75 -6.99
C ASP A 326 7.99 9.23 -6.64
N ASP A 327 8.81 9.95 -7.42
CA ASP A 327 9.14 11.37 -7.22
C ASP A 327 9.62 11.72 -5.79
N ALA A 328 10.27 10.78 -5.10
CA ALA A 328 10.65 10.95 -3.70
C ALA A 328 11.74 12.02 -3.48
N PHE A 329 12.65 12.18 -4.44
CA PHE A 329 13.81 13.06 -4.29
C PHE A 329 13.42 14.54 -4.27
N SER A 330 12.38 14.94 -5.00
CA SER A 330 11.89 16.33 -5.00
C SER A 330 11.35 16.74 -3.62
N GLU A 331 10.92 15.78 -2.81
CA GLU A 331 10.42 16.00 -1.45
C GLU A 331 11.50 16.03 -0.35
N LEU A 332 12.73 15.61 -0.63
CA LEU A 332 13.80 15.53 0.38
C LEU A 332 14.79 16.68 0.24
N ASP A 333 15.29 17.18 1.37
CA ASP A 333 16.44 18.10 1.44
C ASP A 333 17.77 17.35 1.22
N PRO A 334 18.88 18.08 0.97
CA PRO A 334 20.16 17.47 0.58
C PRO A 334 20.66 16.38 1.54
N GLN A 335 20.59 16.60 2.85
CA GLN A 335 21.08 15.64 3.84
C GLN A 335 20.28 14.34 3.79
N ARG A 336 18.94 14.43 3.72
CA ARG A 336 18.06 13.25 3.60
C ARG A 336 18.21 12.55 2.25
N ARG A 337 18.46 13.28 1.16
CA ARG A 337 18.77 12.70 -0.16
C ARG A 337 20.04 11.88 -0.13
N ASP A 338 21.11 12.41 0.44
CA ASP A 338 22.38 11.71 0.52
C ASP A 338 22.24 10.42 1.31
N HIS A 339 21.56 10.47 2.46
CA HIS A 339 21.28 9.30 3.28
C HIS A 339 20.49 8.22 2.52
N LEU A 340 19.39 8.61 1.85
CA LEU A 340 18.60 7.69 1.04
C LEU A 340 19.44 7.02 -0.06
N VAL A 341 20.38 7.76 -0.68
CA VAL A 341 21.27 7.20 -1.71
C VAL A 341 22.21 6.14 -1.15
N GLU A 342 22.70 6.28 0.08
CA GLU A 342 23.56 5.25 0.70
C GLU A 342 22.82 3.93 0.86
N ARG A 343 21.56 4.00 1.29
CA ARG A 343 20.69 2.83 1.42
C ARG A 343 20.32 2.25 0.06
N LEU A 344 19.99 3.09 -0.92
CA LEU A 344 19.63 2.66 -2.27
C LEU A 344 20.71 1.85 -2.97
N VAL A 345 21.97 2.28 -2.86
CA VAL A 345 23.11 1.60 -3.52
C VAL A 345 23.39 0.24 -2.88
N ALA A 346 23.02 0.03 -1.62
CA ALA A 346 23.16 -1.25 -0.93
C ALA A 346 22.03 -2.25 -1.24
N LEU A 347 20.91 -1.80 -1.82
CA LEU A 347 19.79 -2.68 -2.13
C LEU A 347 20.02 -3.47 -3.44
N PRO A 348 19.58 -4.73 -3.50
CA PRO A 348 19.67 -5.53 -4.72
C PRO A 348 18.94 -4.90 -5.91
N GLN A 349 17.85 -4.17 -5.65
CA GLN A 349 17.09 -3.50 -6.70
C GLN A 349 16.21 -2.39 -6.14
N ALA A 350 16.15 -1.27 -6.87
CA ALA A 350 15.22 -0.17 -6.60
C ALA A 350 14.73 0.45 -7.90
N ILE A 351 13.45 0.84 -7.97
CA ILE A 351 12.87 1.61 -9.08
C ILE A 351 12.62 3.04 -8.60
N ILE A 352 13.20 4.01 -9.29
CA ILE A 352 13.13 5.42 -8.95
C ILE A 352 12.48 6.17 -10.11
N THR A 353 11.49 7.00 -9.85
CA THR A 353 10.95 7.93 -10.85
C THR A 353 11.39 9.36 -10.56
N THR A 354 11.65 10.13 -11.61
CA THR A 354 11.96 11.56 -11.48
C THR A 354 11.58 12.33 -12.75
N THR A 355 11.44 13.65 -12.67
CA THR A 355 11.19 14.48 -13.85
C THR A 355 12.47 14.72 -14.65
N SER A 356 13.59 14.92 -13.97
CA SER A 356 14.89 15.17 -14.57
C SER A 356 15.99 14.44 -13.81
N LEU A 357 17.00 13.94 -14.53
CA LEU A 357 18.20 13.36 -13.90
C LEU A 357 18.98 14.39 -13.07
N SER A 358 18.83 15.69 -13.35
CA SER A 358 19.44 16.76 -12.56
C SER A 358 18.87 16.89 -11.15
N ASP A 359 17.68 16.34 -10.90
CA ASP A 359 17.02 16.39 -9.58
C ASP A 359 17.64 15.37 -8.60
N LEU A 360 18.42 14.43 -9.13
CA LEU A 360 19.03 13.33 -8.40
C LEU A 360 20.49 13.61 -8.03
N VAL A 361 20.95 12.96 -6.97
CA VAL A 361 22.35 13.03 -6.55
C VAL A 361 23.24 12.43 -7.65
N PRO A 362 24.31 13.11 -8.12
CA PRO A 362 25.11 12.64 -9.25
C PRO A 362 25.70 11.23 -9.09
N ARG A 363 26.04 10.81 -7.87
CA ARG A 363 26.54 9.45 -7.60
C ARG A 363 25.48 8.38 -7.85
N LEU A 364 24.21 8.68 -7.58
CA LEU A 364 23.11 7.76 -7.82
C LEU A 364 22.96 7.52 -9.31
N VAL A 365 22.89 8.59 -10.11
CA VAL A 365 22.75 8.53 -11.58
C VAL A 365 23.88 7.69 -12.19
N LYS A 366 25.12 7.86 -11.75
CA LYS A 366 26.28 7.09 -12.23
C LYS A 366 26.20 5.59 -11.93
N ASN A 367 25.55 5.21 -10.83
CA ASN A 367 25.41 3.81 -10.39
C ASN A 367 24.06 3.20 -10.76
N SER A 368 23.29 3.86 -11.64
CA SER A 368 21.93 3.45 -12.01
C SER A 368 21.81 3.16 -13.49
N THR A 369 20.92 2.23 -13.84
CA THR A 369 20.42 2.14 -15.22
C THR A 369 19.33 3.19 -15.41
N CYS A 370 19.54 4.14 -16.32
CA CYS A 370 18.59 5.23 -16.59
C CYS A 370 17.81 4.96 -17.88
N ARG A 371 16.48 5.10 -17.84
CA ARG A 371 15.60 5.00 -19.01
C ARG A 371 14.67 6.21 -19.08
N GLU A 372 14.58 6.83 -20.25
CA GLU A 372 13.63 7.91 -20.47
C GLU A 372 12.25 7.32 -20.80
N ILE A 373 11.21 7.83 -20.15
CA ILE A 373 9.81 7.54 -20.45
C ILE A 373 9.21 8.81 -21.06
N ALA A 374 8.65 8.68 -22.26
CA ALA A 374 8.04 9.79 -22.98
C ALA A 374 6.62 9.43 -23.43
N ARG A 375 5.82 10.46 -23.73
CA ARG A 375 4.58 10.27 -24.50
C ARG A 375 4.90 10.28 -25.99
N GLY A 376 4.68 9.15 -26.65
CA GLY A 376 4.63 9.02 -28.10
C GLY A 376 3.21 9.17 -28.65
N ALA A 377 3.06 8.98 -29.97
CA ALA A 377 1.76 9.07 -30.65
C ALA A 377 0.76 8.00 -30.16
N ASN A 378 1.25 6.84 -29.74
CA ASN A 378 0.43 5.69 -29.32
C ASN A 378 0.41 5.51 -27.80
N GLY A 379 0.73 6.54 -27.02
CA GLY A 379 0.79 6.49 -25.56
C GLY A 379 2.23 6.54 -25.03
N SER A 380 2.41 6.08 -23.79
CA SER A 380 3.71 6.02 -23.12
C SER A 380 4.64 5.00 -23.79
N GLU A 381 5.91 5.38 -23.94
CA GLU A 381 6.96 4.53 -24.51
C GLU A 381 8.28 4.70 -23.75
N VAL A 382 9.11 3.66 -23.74
CA VAL A 382 10.49 3.74 -23.26
C VAL A 382 11.36 4.21 -24.43
N ARG A 383 12.12 5.29 -24.23
CA ARG A 383 13.15 5.72 -25.16
C ARG A 383 14.49 5.22 -24.66
N ASN A 384 15.20 4.49 -25.52
CA ASN A 384 16.58 4.13 -25.25
C ASN A 384 17.41 5.41 -25.36
N ALA A 385 17.98 5.84 -24.24
CA ALA A 385 18.96 6.91 -24.18
C ALA A 385 20.36 6.37 -24.52
#